data_AF-A0A6P8HNF2-F1
#
_entry.id   AF-A0A6P8HNF2-F1
#
_cell.length_a   1.000
_cell.length_b   1.000
_cell.length_c   1.000
_cell.angle_alpha   90.00
_cell.angle_beta   90.00
_cell.angle_gamma   90.00
#
_symmetry.space_group_name_H-M   'P 1'
#
loop_
_entity.id
_entity.type
_entity.pdbx_description
1 polymer ?
#
loop_
_entity_poly.entity_id
_entity_poly.type
_entity_poly.pdbx_seq_one_letter_code
_entity_poly.pdbx_strand_id
1 'polypeptide(L)'
;LTSKELKAKGEIDFLNDKLLQGGQLGEVKTGINYREVRQYDNGTSVVKFYFATRCYSDHLESVLNELKTMQPHAVIMNSCLWDLHRYGPRGPDSYHVNMKKLMVGLKKVIPSDAVFIWNATLPLDSKCKGGFLLPYYE
;
A
#
# COMPACT_ATOMS: atom_id res chain seq x y z
N LEU A 1 -0.39 -19.24 -11.08
CA LEU A 1 -0.70 -19.26 -9.64
C LEU A 1 -1.63 -20.43 -9.37
N THR A 2 -1.26 -21.32 -8.46
CA THR A 2 -2.12 -22.41 -7.99
C THR A 2 -3.16 -21.88 -6.99
N SER A 3 -4.26 -22.61 -6.81
CA SER A 3 -5.26 -22.25 -5.80
C SER A 3 -4.71 -22.22 -4.37
N LYS A 4 -3.60 -22.93 -4.11
CA LYS A 4 -2.91 -22.91 -2.83
C LYS A 4 -2.12 -21.60 -2.66
N GLU A 5 -1.37 -21.20 -3.68
CA GLU A 5 -0.62 -19.93 -3.72
C GLU A 5 -1.56 -18.74 -3.56
N LEU A 6 -2.69 -18.72 -4.26
CA LEU A 6 -3.69 -17.63 -4.12
C LEU A 6 -4.29 -17.49 -2.71
N LYS A 7 -4.22 -18.54 -1.90
CA LYS A 7 -4.74 -18.55 -0.53
C LYS A 7 -3.64 -18.29 0.51
N ALA A 8 -2.38 -18.41 0.14
CA ALA A 8 -1.27 -18.07 1.01
C ALA A 8 -1.30 -16.55 1.26
N LYS A 9 -1.23 -16.15 2.53
CA LYS A 9 -1.21 -14.75 2.94
C LYS A 9 -0.05 -14.54 3.87
N GLY A 10 0.74 -13.50 3.61
CA GLY A 10 1.88 -13.15 4.45
C GLY A 10 2.97 -14.23 4.49
N GLU A 11 3.12 -15.02 3.42
CA GLU A 11 4.19 -16.01 3.28
C GLU A 11 5.58 -15.35 3.28
N ILE A 12 6.60 -16.03 3.83
CA ILE A 12 7.96 -15.51 3.94
C ILE A 12 8.57 -15.19 2.58
N ASP A 13 8.34 -16.02 1.57
CA ASP A 13 8.88 -15.88 0.23
C ASP A 13 7.89 -16.35 -0.83
N PHE A 14 7.87 -15.67 -1.98
CA PHE A 14 7.03 -16.03 -3.11
C PHE A 14 7.64 -15.56 -4.44
N LEU A 15 7.85 -16.47 -5.40
CA LEU A 15 8.44 -16.14 -6.72
C LEU A 15 9.72 -15.28 -6.62
N ASN A 16 10.59 -15.60 -5.67
CA ASN A 16 11.85 -14.90 -5.33
C ASN A 16 11.70 -13.51 -4.68
N ASP A 17 10.49 -13.07 -4.37
CA ASP A 17 10.31 -11.98 -3.43
C ASP A 17 10.38 -12.48 -1.98
N LYS A 18 10.67 -11.57 -1.05
CA LYS A 18 10.76 -11.85 0.38
C LYS A 18 9.93 -10.87 1.18
N LEU A 19 9.28 -11.36 2.22
CA LEU A 19 8.62 -10.56 3.24
C LEU A 19 9.68 -9.88 4.12
N LEU A 20 9.57 -8.56 4.26
CA LEU A 20 10.46 -7.75 5.11
C LEU A 20 9.76 -7.27 6.38
N GLN A 21 8.45 -7.09 6.34
CA GLN A 21 7.64 -6.65 7.47
C GLN A 21 6.21 -7.17 7.34
N GLY A 22 5.57 -7.51 8.46
CA GLY A 22 4.18 -7.95 8.50
C GLY A 22 4.02 -9.45 8.31
N GLY A 23 2.82 -9.90 7.93
CA GLY A 23 2.52 -11.30 7.67
C GLY A 23 3.04 -12.24 8.76
N GLN A 24 3.85 -13.23 8.37
CA GLN A 24 4.48 -14.19 9.28
C GLN A 24 5.66 -13.64 10.09
N LEU A 25 6.19 -12.45 9.79
CA LEU A 25 7.29 -11.81 10.53
C LEU A 25 6.82 -10.95 11.72
N GLY A 26 5.52 -10.84 11.96
CA GLY A 26 4.99 -10.08 13.08
C GLY A 26 3.68 -10.65 13.58
N GLU A 27 3.04 -9.92 14.50
CA GLU A 27 1.67 -10.23 14.89
C GLU A 27 0.73 -10.13 13.69
N VAL A 28 -0.19 -11.08 13.58
CA VAL A 28 -1.21 -11.09 12.54
C VAL A 28 -2.18 -9.95 12.80
N LYS A 29 -1.88 -8.78 12.23
CA LYS A 29 -2.75 -7.61 12.26
C LYS A 29 -3.77 -7.71 11.13
N THR A 30 -4.96 -7.15 11.34
CA THR A 30 -5.97 -7.01 10.29
C THR A 30 -6.50 -5.58 10.27
N GLY A 31 -7.19 -5.21 9.18
CA GLY A 31 -7.78 -3.88 9.02
C GLY A 31 -6.73 -2.78 8.85
N ILE A 32 -7.03 -1.58 9.37
CA ILE A 32 -6.26 -0.35 9.12
C ILE A 32 -4.82 -0.36 9.67
N ASN A 33 -4.55 -1.26 10.62
CA ASN A 33 -3.24 -1.46 11.24
C ASN A 33 -2.39 -2.52 10.52
N TYR A 34 -2.93 -3.15 9.48
CA TYR A 34 -2.16 -4.09 8.66
C TYR A 34 -0.98 -3.38 8.00
N ARG A 35 0.17 -4.04 8.01
CA ARG A 35 1.39 -3.61 7.34
C ARG A 35 1.97 -4.82 6.66
N GLU A 36 2.45 -4.62 5.44
CA GLU A 36 3.19 -5.63 4.71
C GLU A 36 4.20 -4.91 3.81
N VAL A 37 5.45 -5.31 3.90
CA VAL A 37 6.52 -4.84 3.01
C VAL A 37 7.18 -6.06 2.40
N ARG A 38 7.29 -6.09 1.08
CA ARG A 38 7.95 -7.18 0.35
C ARG A 38 8.99 -6.63 -0.61
N GLN A 39 10.02 -7.40 -0.88
CA GLN A 39 11.06 -7.03 -1.83
C GLN A 39 11.45 -8.21 -2.69
N TYR A 40 11.43 -7.99 -4.01
CA TYR A 40 12.13 -8.80 -4.99
C TYR A 40 13.44 -8.09 -5.34
N ASP A 41 14.53 -8.86 -5.40
CA ASP A 41 15.85 -8.38 -5.78
C ASP A 41 16.61 -9.49 -6.50
N ASN A 42 17.06 -9.22 -7.72
CA ASN A 42 17.86 -10.13 -8.53
C ASN A 42 19.27 -9.61 -8.83
N GLY A 43 19.72 -8.57 -8.12
CA GLY A 43 21.01 -7.90 -8.32
C GLY A 43 21.04 -6.87 -9.44
N THR A 44 20.05 -6.86 -10.35
CA THR A 44 19.94 -5.86 -11.42
C THR A 44 18.69 -5.00 -11.31
N SER A 45 17.62 -5.54 -10.73
CA SER A 45 16.33 -4.89 -10.56
C SER A 45 15.81 -5.17 -9.16
N VAL A 46 15.35 -4.12 -8.49
CA VAL A 46 14.71 -4.19 -7.19
C VAL A 46 13.28 -3.72 -7.33
N VAL A 47 12.34 -4.53 -6.85
CA VAL A 47 10.93 -4.17 -6.73
C VAL A 47 10.56 -4.25 -5.26
N LYS A 48 10.14 -3.13 -4.69
CA LYS A 48 9.71 -3.04 -3.30
C LYS A 48 8.23 -2.70 -3.22
N PHE A 49 7.49 -3.55 -2.55
CA PHE A 49 6.05 -3.45 -2.37
C PHE A 49 5.75 -2.97 -0.95
N TYR A 50 4.86 -2.00 -0.83
CA TYR A 50 4.35 -1.49 0.44
C TYR A 50 2.84 -1.56 0.45
N PHE A 51 2.27 -2.28 1.41
CA PHE A 51 0.83 -2.30 1.61
C PHE A 51 0.39 -1.05 2.37
N ALA A 52 -0.30 -0.15 1.68
CA ALA A 52 -0.88 1.05 2.26
C ALA A 52 -2.36 0.82 2.61
N THR A 53 -2.72 1.06 3.87
CA THR A 53 -4.13 1.09 4.31
C THR A 53 -4.77 2.46 4.11
N ARG A 54 -3.96 3.50 3.93
CA ARG A 54 -4.35 4.89 3.72
C ARG A 54 -3.45 5.58 2.70
N CYS A 55 -4.00 6.47 1.89
CA CYS A 55 -3.23 7.23 0.89
C CYS A 55 -2.22 8.20 1.51
N TYR A 56 -2.37 8.56 2.78
CA TYR A 56 -1.35 9.27 3.55
C TYR A 56 -1.49 8.94 5.04
N SER A 57 -0.37 8.63 5.68
CA SER A 57 -0.26 8.28 7.10
C SER A 57 1.21 8.34 7.52
N ASP A 58 1.50 8.27 8.82
CA ASP A 58 2.88 8.22 9.34
C ASP A 58 3.70 7.06 8.74
N HIS A 59 3.03 5.93 8.46
CA HIS A 59 3.64 4.83 7.76
C HIS A 59 4.06 5.23 6.34
N LEU A 60 3.18 5.90 5.60
CA LEU A 60 3.52 6.36 4.26
C LEU A 60 4.57 7.46 4.27
N GLU A 61 4.65 8.31 5.28
CA GLU A 61 5.76 9.27 5.43
C GLU A 61 7.10 8.54 5.55
N SER A 62 7.14 7.43 6.31
CA SER A 62 8.33 6.58 6.40
C SER A 62 8.69 5.96 5.06
N VAL A 63 7.70 5.52 4.27
CA VAL A 63 7.90 5.02 2.90
C VAL A 63 8.44 6.13 1.99
N LEU A 64 7.86 7.33 2.02
CA LEU A 64 8.35 8.47 1.22
C LEU A 64 9.80 8.82 1.53
N ASN A 65 10.20 8.77 2.81
CA ASN A 65 11.59 8.96 3.22
C ASN A 65 12.50 7.86 2.66
N GLU A 66 12.03 6.61 2.63
CA GLU A 66 12.78 5.51 2.02
C GLU A 66 12.89 5.67 0.49
N LEU A 67 11.83 6.08 -0.20
CA LEU A 67 11.87 6.35 -1.64
C LEU A 67 12.93 7.41 -1.99
N LYS A 68 13.09 8.43 -1.14
CA LYS A 68 14.14 9.45 -1.30
C LYS A 68 15.54 8.83 -1.27
N THR A 69 15.77 7.81 -0.46
CA THR A 69 17.06 7.11 -0.38
C THR A 69 17.22 6.11 -1.51
N MET A 70 16.17 5.38 -1.87
CA MET A 70 16.18 4.36 -2.92
C MET A 70 16.31 4.94 -4.33
N GLN A 71 15.81 6.16 -4.57
CA GLN A 71 15.79 6.81 -5.89
C GLN A 71 15.22 5.88 -6.98
N PRO A 72 13.96 5.40 -6.84
CA PRO A 72 13.39 4.46 -7.78
C PRO A 72 13.16 5.09 -9.16
N HIS A 73 13.35 4.31 -10.22
CA HIS A 73 13.04 4.72 -11.59
C HIS A 73 11.52 4.79 -11.86
N ALA A 74 10.72 4.05 -11.10
CA ALA A 74 9.27 4.04 -11.23
C ALA A 74 8.60 3.83 -9.88
N VAL A 75 7.48 4.52 -9.65
CA VAL A 75 6.62 4.36 -8.49
C VAL A 75 5.20 4.11 -8.97
N ILE A 76 4.63 2.97 -8.60
CA ILE A 76 3.25 2.60 -8.93
C ILE A 76 2.43 2.66 -7.64
N MET A 77 1.39 3.47 -7.63
CA MET A 77 0.47 3.58 -6.50
C MET A 77 -0.95 3.23 -6.93
N ASN A 78 -1.52 2.20 -6.30
CA ASN A 78 -2.93 1.86 -6.50
C ASN A 78 -3.83 2.87 -5.79
N SER A 79 -4.98 3.21 -6.39
CA SER A 79 -5.91 4.16 -5.78
C SER A 79 -6.46 3.58 -4.47
N CYS A 80 -6.18 4.26 -3.36
CA CYS A 80 -6.46 3.79 -2.01
C CYS A 80 -7.95 3.87 -1.67
N LEU A 81 -8.78 3.02 -2.29
CA LEU A 81 -10.23 2.95 -2.06
C LEU A 81 -10.60 2.75 -0.57
N TRP A 82 -9.71 2.14 0.21
CA TRP A 82 -9.87 1.98 1.65
C TRP A 82 -10.05 3.30 2.39
N ASP A 83 -9.42 4.40 1.95
CA ASP A 83 -9.60 5.72 2.55
C ASP A 83 -11.07 6.18 2.58
N LEU A 84 -11.83 5.82 1.54
CA LEU A 84 -13.22 6.27 1.38
C LEU A 84 -14.19 5.47 2.25
N HIS A 85 -13.94 4.17 2.44
CA HIS A 85 -14.91 3.26 3.04
C HIS A 85 -14.49 2.66 4.39
N ARG A 86 -13.21 2.77 4.81
CA ARG A 86 -12.66 2.12 6.02
C ARG A 86 -12.21 3.09 7.12
N TYR A 87 -12.45 4.40 6.97
CA TYR A 87 -12.08 5.44 7.95
C TYR A 87 -13.28 6.24 8.47
N GLY A 88 -14.46 5.63 8.46
CA GLY A 88 -15.69 6.19 9.02
C GLY A 88 -16.35 7.26 8.13
N PRO A 89 -17.37 7.95 8.64
CA PRO A 89 -18.19 8.88 7.85
C PRO A 89 -17.39 10.03 7.22
N ARG A 90 -16.28 10.44 7.85
CA ARG A 90 -15.36 11.49 7.36
C ARG A 90 -14.24 10.96 6.46
N GLY A 91 -14.30 9.68 6.06
CA GLY A 91 -13.33 9.06 5.16
C GLY A 91 -13.06 9.90 3.91
N PRO A 92 -14.10 10.28 3.13
CA PRO A 92 -13.96 11.11 1.93
C PRO A 92 -13.29 12.46 2.19
N ASP A 93 -13.69 13.20 3.23
CA ASP A 93 -13.09 14.50 3.56
C ASP A 93 -11.60 14.36 3.91
N SER A 94 -11.29 13.35 4.73
CA SER A 94 -9.91 13.06 5.13
C SER A 94 -9.05 12.59 3.96
N TYR A 95 -9.64 11.86 3.01
CA TYR A 95 -8.99 11.43 1.78
C TYR A 95 -8.58 12.62 0.93
N HIS A 96 -9.47 13.61 0.75
CA HIS A 96 -9.14 14.84 0.02
C HIS A 96 -7.94 15.59 0.62
N VAL A 97 -7.87 15.70 1.95
CA VAL A 97 -6.74 16.33 2.64
C VAL A 97 -5.47 15.51 2.49
N ASN A 98 -5.56 14.19 2.69
CA ASN A 98 -4.43 13.28 2.59
C ASN A 98 -3.86 13.18 1.18
N MET A 99 -4.71 13.24 0.16
CA MET A 99 -4.27 13.26 -1.23
C MET A 99 -3.38 14.46 -1.53
N LYS A 100 -3.72 15.64 -1.00
CA LYS A 100 -2.88 16.84 -1.16
C LYS A 100 -1.51 16.63 -0.50
N LYS A 101 -1.49 16.07 0.72
CA LYS A 101 -0.24 15.76 1.43
C LYS A 101 0.62 14.76 0.66
N LEU A 102 0.00 13.70 0.16
CA LEU A 102 0.64 12.69 -0.68
C LEU A 102 1.30 13.30 -1.91
N MET A 103 0.56 14.08 -2.69
CA MET A 103 1.10 14.67 -3.92
C MET A 103 2.26 15.64 -3.64
N VAL A 104 2.17 16.41 -2.55
CA VAL A 104 3.28 17.27 -2.09
C VAL A 104 4.48 16.42 -1.65
N GLY A 105 4.26 15.32 -0.94
CA GLY A 105 5.30 14.38 -0.52
C GLY A 105 6.01 13.72 -1.70
N LEU A 106 5.25 13.13 -2.63
CA LEU A 106 5.76 12.48 -3.82
C LEU A 106 6.60 13.44 -4.68
N LYS A 107 6.11 14.67 -4.91
CA LYS A 107 6.86 15.69 -5.66
C LYS A 107 8.23 16.02 -5.05
N LYS A 108 8.40 15.84 -3.74
CA LYS A 108 9.66 16.11 -3.04
C LYS A 108 10.64 14.94 -3.06
N VAL A 109 10.16 13.71 -3.19
CA VAL A 109 10.97 12.49 -3.00
C VAL A 109 11.20 11.70 -4.27
N ILE A 110 10.30 11.80 -5.25
CA ILE A 110 10.45 11.09 -6.52
C ILE A 110 11.53 11.81 -7.35
N PRO A 111 12.51 11.07 -7.90
CA PRO A 111 13.50 11.62 -8.82
C PRO A 111 12.84 12.30 -10.03
N SER A 112 13.45 13.36 -10.57
CA SER A 112 12.86 14.11 -11.68
C SER A 112 12.77 13.32 -13.00
N ASP A 113 13.58 12.27 -13.13
CA ASP A 113 13.63 11.34 -14.26
C ASP A 113 12.82 10.05 -14.01
N ALA A 114 12.20 9.90 -12.83
CA ALA A 114 11.38 8.76 -12.50
C ALA A 114 9.93 8.93 -12.97
N VAL A 115 9.26 7.80 -13.22
CA VAL A 115 7.85 7.76 -13.63
C VAL A 115 6.96 7.46 -12.44
N PHE A 116 6.00 8.34 -12.17
CA PHE A 116 4.90 8.07 -11.24
C PHE A 116 3.66 7.59 -11.97
N ILE A 117 3.15 6.42 -11.60
CA ILE A 117 1.95 5.81 -12.18
C ILE A 117 0.87 5.70 -11.10
N TRP A 118 -0.22 6.44 -11.29
CA TRP A 118 -1.43 6.27 -10.49
C TRP A 118 -2.32 5.19 -11.13
N ASN A 119 -2.38 4.02 -10.51
CA ASN A 119 -3.22 2.93 -10.99
C ASN A 119 -4.62 3.01 -10.35
N ALA A 120 -5.61 3.42 -11.13
CA ALA A 120 -6.98 3.50 -10.65
C ALA A 120 -7.55 2.10 -10.33
N THR A 121 -8.31 2.02 -9.24
CA THR A 121 -9.08 0.84 -8.87
C THR A 121 -10.08 0.55 -9.98
N LEU A 122 -10.18 -0.73 -10.33
CA LEU A 122 -11.18 -1.20 -11.27
C LEU A 122 -12.59 -0.86 -10.76
N PRO A 123 -13.57 -0.61 -11.66
CA PRO A 123 -14.95 -0.35 -11.27
C PRO A 123 -15.46 -1.42 -10.30
N LEU A 124 -16.07 -0.98 -9.20
CA LEU A 124 -16.64 -1.87 -8.21
C LEU A 124 -18.05 -2.27 -8.62
N ASP A 125 -18.37 -3.55 -8.46
CA ASP A 125 -19.74 -4.02 -8.54
C ASP A 125 -20.56 -3.54 -7.32
N SER A 126 -21.85 -3.26 -7.52
CA SER A 126 -22.76 -2.85 -6.44
C SER A 126 -22.93 -3.92 -5.35
N LYS A 127 -22.59 -5.18 -5.66
CA LYS A 127 -22.64 -6.32 -4.73
C LYS A 127 -21.27 -6.66 -4.14
N CYS A 128 -20.24 -5.83 -4.34
CA CYS A 128 -18.92 -6.09 -3.80
C CYS A 128 -18.97 -6.18 -2.26
N LYS A 129 -18.75 -7.38 -1.71
CA LYS A 129 -18.70 -7.61 -0.27
C LYS A 129 -17.26 -7.48 0.21
N GLY A 130 -16.98 -6.47 1.03
CA GLY A 130 -15.71 -6.37 1.76
C GLY A 130 -15.72 -7.16 3.07
N GLY A 131 -14.62 -7.07 3.84
CA GLY A 131 -14.57 -7.59 5.21
C GLY A 131 -15.74 -7.06 6.06
N PHE A 132 -16.46 -7.99 6.69
CA PHE A 132 -17.80 -7.86 7.29
C PHE A 132 -17.93 -6.80 8.39
N LEU A 133 -16.85 -6.50 9.12
CA LEU A 133 -16.86 -5.54 10.22
C LEU A 133 -16.00 -4.31 9.87
N LEU A 134 -16.63 -3.15 9.83
CA LEU A 134 -15.92 -1.88 9.93
C LEU A 134 -15.51 -1.71 11.40
N PRO A 135 -14.28 -1.23 11.71
CA PRO A 135 -13.95 -0.87 13.07
C PRO A 135 -14.97 0.15 13.60
N TYR A 136 -15.41 -0.01 14.85
CA TYR A 136 -16.22 1.00 15.52
C TYR A 136 -15.43 2.32 15.53
N TYR A 137 -16.03 3.39 15.02
CA TYR A 137 -15.50 4.73 15.14
C TYR A 137 -16.19 5.36 16.34
N GLU A 138 -15.46 5.60 17.43
CA GLU A 138 -15.91 6.49 18.52
C GLU A 138 -15.85 7.96 18.09
#